data_AF-A0AAD5L9A1-F1
#
_entry.id   AF-A0AAD5L9A1-F1
#
_cell.length_a   1.000
_cell.length_b   1.000
_cell.length_c   1.000
_cell.angle_alpha   90.00
_cell.angle_beta   90.00
_cell.angle_gamma   90.00
#
_symmetry.space_group_name_H-M   'P 1'
#
loop_
_entity.id
_entity.type
_entity.pdbx_description
1 polymer ?
#
loop_
_entity_poly.entity_id
_entity_poly.type
_entity_poly.pdbx_seq_one_letter_code
_entity_poly.pdbx_strand_id
1 'polypeptide(L)'
;MPPLRPSWPVLVTALALCAATSLTAAATAPFASQPNPLSLSDALYDPVNNRASPMLDDVPPFPTGAWWTNLVMEKGDATIVPMPYAVRVREGKLHVSHPFRVVDPSKSISSGFVAEVVLSAAPPQQKIWQHQVIGFDSFGATVDFAIDEDDAADADCSRPDCFFTAHLVRGSPFMTVEYSAATPTIESMDGVQITGFRRLDADSALDTKGQRVPFAVWR
;
A
#
# COMPACT_ATOMS: atom_id res chain seq x y z
N MET A 1 -82.43 11.43 -26.42
CA MET A 1 -81.79 12.52 -25.66
C MET A 1 -81.44 11.98 -24.29
N PRO A 2 -80.16 11.79 -23.95
CA PRO A 2 -79.76 11.13 -22.71
C PRO A 2 -79.70 12.13 -21.54
N PRO A 3 -80.06 11.71 -20.32
CA PRO A 3 -79.62 12.37 -19.10
C PRO A 3 -78.48 11.59 -18.43
N LEU A 4 -77.57 12.35 -17.84
CA LEU A 4 -76.49 11.91 -16.95
C LEU A 4 -77.01 11.15 -15.72
N ARG A 5 -76.32 10.08 -15.31
CA ARG A 5 -76.03 9.77 -13.90
C ARG A 5 -74.91 8.72 -13.77
N PRO A 6 -74.19 8.71 -12.63
CA PRO A 6 -72.88 8.08 -12.47
C PRO A 6 -72.96 6.71 -11.75
N SER A 7 -71.93 5.87 -11.93
CA SER A 7 -71.59 4.78 -11.02
C SER A 7 -70.08 4.50 -11.04
N TRP A 8 -69.47 4.53 -9.86
CA TRP A 8 -68.14 3.98 -9.54
C TRP A 8 -68.35 2.61 -8.86
N PRO A 9 -67.29 1.88 -8.43
CA PRO A 9 -66.15 1.28 -9.14
C PRO A 9 -66.14 -0.25 -8.90
N VAL A 10 -64.96 -0.90 -8.86
CA VAL A 10 -64.64 -2.32 -8.48
C VAL A 10 -64.50 -3.24 -9.71
N LEU A 11 -63.43 -4.01 -9.96
CA LEU A 11 -62.45 -4.74 -9.13
C LEU A 11 -61.14 -4.89 -9.98
N VAL A 12 -60.01 -4.30 -9.58
CA VAL A 12 -58.81 -4.96 -8.99
C VAL A 12 -58.44 -6.33 -9.59
N THR A 13 -57.30 -6.38 -10.28
CA THR A 13 -56.38 -7.53 -10.18
C THR A 13 -54.94 -7.03 -10.38
N ALA A 14 -54.26 -6.75 -9.27
CA ALA A 14 -52.84 -6.49 -9.23
C ALA A 14 -52.12 -7.85 -9.22
N LEU A 15 -51.28 -8.10 -10.22
CA LEU A 15 -50.43 -9.27 -10.30
C LEU A 15 -49.25 -9.08 -9.35
N ALA A 16 -49.34 -9.64 -8.15
CA ALA A 16 -48.23 -9.70 -7.20
C ALA A 16 -47.30 -10.86 -7.58
N LEU A 17 -46.19 -10.56 -8.26
CA LEU A 17 -45.13 -11.53 -8.50
C LEU A 17 -44.21 -11.55 -7.27
N CYS A 18 -44.48 -12.48 -6.34
CA CYS A 18 -43.57 -12.80 -5.25
C CYS A 18 -42.35 -13.53 -5.80
N ALA A 19 -41.24 -12.81 -6.04
CA ALA A 19 -39.94 -13.43 -6.18
C ALA A 19 -39.45 -13.86 -4.79
N ALA A 20 -39.64 -15.14 -4.46
CA ALA A 20 -39.09 -15.74 -3.26
C ALA A 20 -37.55 -15.78 -3.37
N THR A 21 -36.92 -14.96 -2.54
CA THR A 21 -35.50 -14.98 -2.23
C THR A 21 -35.14 -16.30 -1.55
N SER A 22 -34.34 -17.13 -2.21
CA SER A 22 -33.60 -18.20 -1.54
C SER A 22 -32.19 -17.67 -1.24
N LEU A 23 -32.02 -17.02 -0.08
CA LEU A 23 -30.70 -16.88 0.52
C LEU A 23 -30.29 -18.26 1.04
N THR A 24 -29.43 -18.94 0.29
CA THR A 24 -28.65 -20.06 0.81
C THR A 24 -27.61 -19.49 1.77
N ALA A 25 -27.92 -19.51 3.07
CA ALA A 25 -26.97 -19.25 4.13
C ALA A 25 -25.90 -20.35 4.11
N ALA A 26 -24.72 -20.04 3.56
CA ALA A 26 -23.55 -20.88 3.71
C ALA A 26 -23.16 -20.87 5.20
N ALA A 27 -23.46 -21.95 5.90
CA ALA A 27 -22.97 -22.21 7.24
C ALA A 27 -21.46 -22.45 7.18
N THR A 28 -20.66 -21.40 7.29
CA THR A 28 -19.22 -21.51 7.52
C THR A 28 -18.99 -22.03 8.93
N ALA A 29 -18.36 -23.19 9.02
CA ALA A 29 -18.00 -23.81 10.30
C ALA A 29 -17.14 -22.83 11.13
N PRO A 30 -17.39 -22.68 12.45
CA PRO A 30 -16.77 -21.64 13.29
C PRO A 30 -15.27 -21.84 13.54
N PHE A 31 -14.67 -22.89 12.96
CA PHE A 31 -13.26 -23.25 13.13
C PHE A 31 -12.63 -23.71 11.81
N ALA A 32 -13.02 -23.10 10.68
CA ALA A 32 -12.14 -23.15 9.51
C ALA A 32 -10.81 -22.51 9.92
N SER A 33 -9.69 -23.23 9.73
CA SER A 33 -8.35 -22.71 10.00
C SER A 33 -8.15 -21.44 9.20
N GLN A 34 -8.31 -20.28 9.85
CA GLN A 34 -7.86 -19.04 9.25
C GLN A 34 -6.37 -19.21 8.98
N PRO A 35 -5.88 -18.83 7.78
CA PRO A 35 -4.43 -18.77 7.56
C PRO A 35 -3.83 -17.92 8.68
N ASN A 36 -2.72 -18.39 9.25
CA ASN A 36 -2.07 -17.75 10.39
C ASN A 36 -1.96 -16.25 10.11
N PRO A 37 -2.56 -15.35 10.93
CA PRO A 37 -2.45 -13.90 10.71
C PRO A 37 -0.99 -13.42 10.83
N LEU A 38 -0.10 -14.27 11.33
CA LEU A 38 1.35 -14.08 11.39
C LEU A 38 2.08 -14.84 10.26
N SER A 39 1.43 -15.21 9.16
CA SER A 39 2.15 -15.78 8.02
C SER A 39 3.07 -14.71 7.45
N LEU A 40 4.36 -14.83 7.77
CA LEU A 40 5.42 -14.07 7.14
C LEU A 40 5.41 -14.39 5.64
N SER A 41 5.76 -13.42 4.79
CA SER A 41 5.93 -13.72 3.36
C SER A 41 7.04 -14.77 3.19
N ASP A 42 6.84 -15.76 2.31
CA ASP A 42 7.84 -16.81 2.05
C ASP A 42 9.17 -16.21 1.58
N ALA A 43 9.13 -15.04 0.95
CA ALA A 43 10.29 -14.27 0.52
C ALA A 43 11.16 -13.76 1.69
N LEU A 44 10.59 -13.59 2.89
CA LEU A 44 11.31 -13.09 4.07
C LEU A 44 12.38 -14.06 4.57
N TYR A 45 12.23 -15.34 4.22
CA TYR A 45 13.14 -16.43 4.58
C TYR A 45 13.74 -17.13 3.35
N ASP A 46 13.62 -16.59 2.13
CA ASP A 46 14.15 -17.24 0.94
C ASP A 46 15.67 -17.42 1.05
N PRO A 47 16.15 -18.67 1.24
CA PRO A 47 17.58 -18.94 1.37
C PRO A 47 18.32 -18.83 0.02
N VAL A 48 17.60 -18.67 -1.10
CA VAL A 48 18.17 -18.72 -2.45
C VAL A 48 18.67 -17.35 -2.90
N ASN A 49 18.03 -16.25 -2.50
CA ASN A 49 18.43 -14.89 -2.89
C ASN A 49 19.32 -14.16 -1.86
N ASN A 50 19.47 -14.70 -0.66
CA ASN A 50 20.47 -14.21 0.29
C ASN A 50 21.85 -14.80 -0.05
N ARG A 51 22.73 -13.97 -0.62
CA ARG A 51 24.19 -14.22 -0.65
C ARG A 51 24.84 -14.23 0.76
N ALA A 52 24.14 -14.72 1.78
CA ALA A 52 24.60 -14.79 3.15
C ALA A 52 24.19 -16.12 3.81
N SER A 53 25.19 -17.00 3.85
CA SER A 53 25.49 -18.00 4.87
C SER A 53 24.59 -19.22 5.11
N PRO A 54 25.19 -20.44 5.14
CA PRO A 54 24.51 -21.67 5.47
C PRO A 54 24.48 -21.89 6.99
N MET A 55 23.74 -21.11 7.78
CA MET A 55 23.39 -21.48 9.17
C MET A 55 22.11 -20.75 9.60
N LEU A 56 21.02 -21.50 9.79
CA LEU A 56 19.81 -21.00 10.46
C LEU A 56 20.07 -20.59 11.92
N ASP A 57 21.21 -20.96 12.51
CA ASP A 57 21.54 -20.73 13.92
C ASP A 57 22.11 -19.32 14.23
N ASP A 58 22.57 -18.58 13.22
CA ASP A 58 23.19 -17.24 13.39
C ASP A 58 22.27 -16.08 12.94
N VAL A 59 21.04 -16.39 12.50
CA VAL A 59 20.05 -15.37 12.14
C VAL A 59 19.30 -14.95 13.40
N PRO A 60 19.39 -13.68 13.84
CA PRO A 60 18.63 -13.22 15.00
C PRO A 60 17.13 -13.44 14.75
N PRO A 61 16.36 -13.83 15.79
CA PRO A 61 14.94 -14.10 15.63
C PRO A 61 14.23 -12.86 15.09
N PHE A 62 13.23 -13.09 14.23
CA PHE A 62 12.47 -12.00 13.63
C PHE A 62 11.77 -11.16 14.72
N PRO A 63 11.89 -9.82 14.70
CA PRO A 63 11.36 -8.99 15.77
C PRO A 63 9.83 -8.92 15.70
N THR A 64 9.14 -9.57 16.64
CA THR A 64 7.66 -9.69 16.67
C THR A 64 6.93 -8.53 17.34
N GLY A 65 7.59 -7.38 17.54
CA GLY A 65 7.05 -6.22 18.24
C GLY A 65 7.66 -4.89 17.78
N ALA A 66 8.30 -4.89 16.61
CA ALA A 66 8.86 -3.67 16.04
C ALA A 66 7.73 -2.74 15.55
N TRP A 67 7.99 -1.44 15.55
CA TRP A 67 7.03 -0.44 15.10
C TRP A 67 6.62 -0.61 13.61
N TRP A 68 7.45 -1.30 12.84
CA TRP A 68 7.25 -1.59 11.42
C TRP A 68 6.67 -2.99 11.13
N THR A 69 6.40 -3.82 12.16
CA THR A 69 5.95 -5.22 11.99
C THR A 69 4.72 -5.35 11.08
N ASN A 70 3.81 -4.37 11.13
CA ASN A 70 2.62 -4.32 10.28
C ASN A 70 2.92 -4.30 8.77
N LEU A 71 4.14 -3.95 8.35
CA LEU A 71 4.54 -4.03 6.94
C LEU A 71 4.63 -5.48 6.44
N VAL A 72 4.95 -6.42 7.32
CA VAL A 72 5.07 -7.84 6.95
C VAL A 72 3.74 -8.57 7.14
N MET A 73 2.88 -8.06 8.02
CA MET A 73 1.55 -8.63 8.30
C MET A 73 0.50 -8.09 7.33
N GLU A 74 -0.54 -8.87 7.04
CA GLU A 74 -1.72 -8.43 6.26
C GLU A 74 -1.37 -7.71 4.93
N LYS A 75 -0.29 -8.14 4.26
CA LYS A 75 0.22 -7.48 3.05
C LYS A 75 0.51 -5.98 3.22
N GLY A 76 0.88 -5.55 4.42
CA GLY A 76 1.24 -4.17 4.71
C GLY A 76 0.09 -3.17 4.76
N ASP A 77 -1.18 -3.62 4.70
CA ASP A 77 -2.35 -2.74 4.69
C ASP A 77 -2.58 -2.07 6.06
N ALA A 78 -2.03 -2.66 7.12
CA ALA A 78 -2.03 -2.10 8.46
C ALA A 78 -1.03 -0.92 8.58
N THR A 79 -1.51 0.18 9.17
CA THR A 79 -0.72 1.41 9.30
C THR A 79 0.45 1.26 10.28
N ILE A 80 1.60 1.82 9.90
CA ILE A 80 2.78 2.05 10.75
C ILE A 80 2.98 3.56 10.97
N VAL A 81 3.65 3.92 12.06
CA VAL A 81 3.84 5.33 12.44
C VAL A 81 5.32 5.62 12.71
N PRO A 82 6.13 5.88 11.65
CA PRO A 82 7.50 6.33 11.83
C PRO A 82 7.58 7.71 12.51
N MET A 83 6.52 8.53 12.48
CA MET A 83 6.52 9.93 12.93
C MET A 83 7.47 10.82 12.09
N PRO A 84 7.04 12.02 11.67
CA PRO A 84 5.73 12.64 11.93
C PRO A 84 4.61 12.08 11.05
N TYR A 85 4.90 11.13 10.18
CA TYR A 85 3.96 10.54 9.24
C TYR A 85 3.42 9.19 9.71
N ALA A 86 2.25 8.84 9.20
CA ALA A 86 1.68 7.51 9.20
C ALA A 86 1.76 6.93 7.79
N VAL A 87 2.10 5.66 7.65
CA VAL A 87 2.36 5.01 6.38
C VAL A 87 1.69 3.65 6.34
N ARG A 88 1.20 3.23 5.17
CA ARG A 88 0.78 1.85 4.91
C ARG A 88 1.08 1.46 3.47
N VAL A 89 1.16 0.17 3.20
CA VAL A 89 1.29 -0.36 1.83
C VAL A 89 -0.06 -0.89 1.40
N ARG A 90 -0.57 -0.39 0.27
CA ARG A 90 -1.83 -0.88 -0.29
C ARG A 90 -1.76 -0.88 -1.80
N GLU A 91 -2.16 -2.01 -2.39
CA GLU A 91 -2.13 -2.23 -3.84
C GLU A 91 -0.72 -2.00 -4.44
N GLY A 92 0.32 -2.40 -3.70
CA GLY A 92 1.72 -2.24 -4.11
C GLY A 92 2.24 -0.80 -4.08
N LYS A 93 1.48 0.13 -3.50
CA LYS A 93 1.88 1.54 -3.39
C LYS A 93 2.12 1.92 -1.94
N LEU A 94 3.01 2.87 -1.71
CA LEU A 94 3.29 3.43 -0.40
C LEU A 94 2.38 4.63 -0.13
N HIS A 95 1.40 4.47 0.74
CA HIS A 95 0.46 5.53 1.12
C HIS A 95 1.01 6.28 2.33
N VAL A 96 1.21 7.58 2.19
CA VAL A 96 1.74 8.46 3.23
C VAL A 96 0.65 9.43 3.68
N SER A 97 0.48 9.53 4.99
CA SER A 97 -0.49 10.41 5.64
C SER A 97 0.21 11.25 6.69
N HIS A 98 -0.10 12.54 6.75
CA HIS A 98 0.08 13.31 7.97
C HIS A 98 -1.14 13.14 8.89
N PRO A 99 -1.03 12.36 9.98
CA PRO A 99 -2.20 11.99 10.78
C PRO A 99 -2.81 13.22 11.46
N PHE A 100 -4.13 13.36 11.38
CA PHE A 100 -4.88 14.36 12.13
C PHE A 100 -5.50 13.75 13.39
N ARG A 101 -5.66 14.59 14.43
CA ARG A 101 -6.21 14.17 15.72
C ARG A 101 -7.73 14.16 15.68
N VAL A 102 -8.33 13.04 16.06
CA VAL A 102 -9.76 12.91 16.34
C VAL A 102 -9.93 12.71 17.84
N VAL A 103 -10.72 13.57 18.48
CA VAL A 103 -10.98 13.51 19.92
C VAL A 103 -12.40 13.04 20.14
N ASP A 104 -12.54 11.87 20.76
CA ASP A 104 -13.83 11.37 21.21
C ASP A 104 -14.13 11.94 22.61
N PRO A 105 -15.29 12.58 22.83
CA PRO A 105 -15.72 13.07 24.15
C PRO A 105 -15.70 12.00 25.25
N SER A 106 -15.77 10.72 24.89
CA SER A 106 -15.88 9.58 25.80
C SER A 106 -14.56 9.00 26.30
N LYS A 107 -13.41 9.66 26.03
CA LYS A 107 -12.03 9.43 26.56
C LYS A 107 -11.02 8.79 25.60
N SER A 108 -11.21 8.86 24.28
CA SER A 108 -10.19 8.38 23.33
C SER A 108 -9.66 9.50 22.44
N ILE A 109 -8.36 9.44 22.16
CA ILE A 109 -7.72 10.24 21.13
C ILE A 109 -7.23 9.26 20.09
N SER A 110 -7.74 9.36 18.88
CA SER A 110 -7.32 8.55 17.74
C SER A 110 -6.69 9.44 16.67
N SER A 111 -5.86 8.83 15.84
CA SER A 111 -5.27 9.47 14.67
C SER A 111 -6.00 8.95 13.43
N GLY A 112 -6.57 9.87 12.66
CA GLY A 112 -7.12 9.56 11.35
C GLY A 112 -5.99 9.27 10.35
N PHE A 113 -6.29 8.42 9.37
CA PHE A 113 -5.39 8.15 8.25
C PHE A 113 -6.09 8.55 6.94
N VAL A 114 -5.51 9.51 6.22
CA VAL A 114 -5.88 9.91 4.86
C VAL A 114 -4.60 10.01 4.05
N ALA A 115 -4.51 9.26 2.95
CA ALA A 115 -3.32 9.26 2.12
C ALA A 115 -3.23 10.60 1.35
N GLU A 116 -2.39 11.50 1.81
CA GLU A 116 -2.16 12.79 1.16
C GLU A 116 -1.27 12.61 -0.07
N VAL A 117 -0.27 11.73 0.05
CA VAL A 117 0.66 11.40 -1.01
C VAL A 117 0.78 9.88 -1.11
N VAL A 118 0.75 9.37 -2.33
CA VAL A 118 1.01 7.96 -2.63
C VAL A 118 2.22 7.89 -3.53
N LEU A 119 3.24 7.16 -3.08
CA LEU A 119 4.50 6.97 -3.79
C LEU A 119 4.52 5.55 -4.37
N SER A 120 4.87 5.43 -5.64
CA SER A 120 4.96 4.16 -6.35
C SER A 120 5.88 4.32 -7.56
N ALA A 121 6.10 3.25 -8.29
CA ALA A 121 6.53 3.31 -9.67
C ALA A 121 5.38 2.96 -10.63
N ALA A 122 5.45 3.45 -11.87
CA ALA A 122 4.52 3.12 -12.93
C ALA A 122 4.54 1.60 -13.16
N PRO A 123 3.43 0.90 -12.92
CA PRO A 123 3.42 -0.54 -13.04
C PRO A 123 3.51 -0.93 -14.51
N PRO A 124 4.37 -1.89 -14.87
CA PRO A 124 4.33 -2.47 -16.20
C PRO A 124 3.02 -3.22 -16.38
N GLN A 125 2.28 -2.93 -17.45
CA GLN A 125 1.12 -3.72 -17.87
C GLN A 125 0.06 -3.96 -16.76
N GLN A 126 -0.16 -2.98 -15.89
CA GLN A 126 -1.17 -3.05 -14.80
C GLN A 126 -0.89 -4.12 -13.72
N LYS A 127 0.37 -4.55 -13.55
CA LYS A 127 0.78 -5.43 -12.45
C LYS A 127 0.85 -4.69 -11.12
N ILE A 128 0.74 -5.43 -10.02
CA ILE A 128 0.85 -4.88 -8.66
C ILE A 128 2.26 -5.16 -8.15
N TRP A 129 2.92 -4.14 -7.60
CA TRP A 129 4.18 -4.31 -6.90
C TRP A 129 3.98 -5.12 -5.62
N GLN A 130 4.80 -6.14 -5.40
CA GLN A 130 4.91 -6.82 -4.12
C GLN A 130 5.94 -6.11 -3.26
N HIS A 131 5.73 -6.08 -1.94
CA HIS A 131 6.67 -5.45 -1.02
C HIS A 131 7.25 -6.44 -0.03
N GLN A 132 8.49 -6.19 0.37
CA GLN A 132 9.22 -6.99 1.35
C GLN A 132 10.10 -6.10 2.22
N VAL A 133 10.21 -6.41 3.51
CA VAL A 133 11.19 -5.76 4.38
C VAL A 133 12.54 -6.47 4.21
N ILE A 134 13.52 -5.77 3.64
CA ILE A 134 14.86 -6.33 3.33
C ILE A 134 15.92 -5.99 4.37
N GLY A 135 15.65 -4.99 5.22
CA GLY A 135 16.58 -4.56 6.26
C GLY A 135 15.90 -3.75 7.34
N PHE A 136 16.38 -3.87 8.57
CA PHE A 136 15.80 -3.17 9.71
C PHE A 136 16.82 -2.95 10.82
N ASP A 137 16.59 -1.91 11.60
CA ASP A 137 17.27 -1.65 12.86
C ASP A 137 16.26 -1.13 13.91
N SER A 138 16.74 -0.56 15.01
CA SER A 138 15.87 -0.04 16.09
C SER A 138 15.01 1.17 15.66
N PHE A 139 15.45 1.92 14.65
CA PHE A 139 14.85 3.17 14.19
C PHE A 139 14.47 3.15 12.70
N GLY A 140 15.05 2.26 11.90
CA GLY A 140 14.86 2.17 10.46
C GLY A 140 14.24 0.85 10.01
N ALA A 141 13.48 0.91 8.92
CA ALA A 141 13.06 -0.24 8.13
C ALA A 141 13.18 0.10 6.65
N THR A 142 13.76 -0.82 5.88
CA THR A 142 13.92 -0.71 4.43
C THR A 142 12.95 -1.68 3.77
N VAL A 143 12.06 -1.14 2.95
CA VAL A 143 11.02 -1.89 2.25
C VAL A 143 11.32 -1.86 0.76
N ASP A 144 11.52 -3.02 0.17
CA ASP A 144 11.72 -3.16 -1.26
C ASP A 144 10.40 -3.50 -1.96
N PHE A 145 10.22 -2.98 -3.17
CA PHE A 145 9.04 -3.19 -4.00
C PHE A 145 9.46 -3.72 -5.36
N ALA A 146 9.09 -4.96 -5.66
CA ALA A 146 9.44 -5.66 -6.88
C ALA A 146 8.21 -6.38 -7.47
N ILE A 147 8.32 -6.83 -8.72
CA ILE A 147 7.29 -7.65 -9.37
C ILE A 147 7.82 -9.07 -9.41
N ASP A 148 6.96 -10.04 -9.09
CA ASP A 148 7.34 -11.45 -9.11
C ASP A 148 7.83 -11.86 -10.50
N GLU A 149 8.94 -12.63 -10.55
CA GLU A 149 9.61 -13.01 -11.80
C GLU A 149 8.69 -13.80 -12.75
N ASP A 150 7.79 -14.61 -12.18
CA ASP A 150 6.78 -15.38 -12.93
C ASP A 150 5.80 -14.47 -13.70
N ASP A 151 5.56 -13.27 -13.17
CA ASP A 151 4.77 -12.23 -13.80
C ASP A 151 5.62 -11.24 -14.61
N ALA A 152 6.95 -11.27 -14.54
CA ALA A 152 7.82 -10.25 -15.16
C ALA A 152 8.13 -10.49 -16.66
N ALA A 153 7.84 -11.69 -17.20
CA ALA A 153 8.32 -12.17 -18.49
C ALA A 153 7.96 -11.32 -19.74
N ASP A 154 7.03 -10.37 -19.65
CA ASP A 154 6.58 -9.53 -20.76
C ASP A 154 6.59 -8.01 -20.44
N ALA A 155 7.08 -7.61 -19.27
CA ALA A 155 7.00 -6.24 -18.76
C ALA A 155 8.11 -5.31 -19.28
N ASP A 156 7.86 -3.99 -19.37
CA ASP A 156 8.91 -2.95 -19.51
C ASP A 156 9.90 -2.95 -18.32
N CYS A 157 9.49 -3.63 -17.24
CA CYS A 157 10.21 -3.91 -16.00
C CYS A 157 10.59 -5.41 -15.91
N SER A 158 10.95 -6.03 -17.04
CA SER A 158 11.32 -7.46 -17.16
C SER A 158 12.75 -7.76 -16.70
N ARG A 159 13.48 -6.72 -16.27
CA ARG A 159 14.85 -6.87 -15.76
C ARG A 159 14.81 -7.07 -14.24
N PRO A 160 15.73 -7.87 -13.69
CA PRO A 160 15.83 -8.10 -12.24
C PRO A 160 16.25 -6.84 -11.45
N ASP A 161 16.69 -5.78 -12.14
CA ASP A 161 17.06 -4.49 -11.54
C ASP A 161 15.91 -3.49 -11.52
N CYS A 162 14.68 -3.91 -11.84
CA CYS A 162 13.51 -3.03 -11.85
C CYS A 162 12.70 -3.14 -10.55
N PHE A 163 12.99 -2.22 -9.63
CA PHE A 163 12.40 -2.16 -8.30
C PHE A 163 12.41 -0.73 -7.77
N PHE A 164 11.70 -0.50 -6.67
CA PHE A 164 11.87 0.72 -5.89
C PHE A 164 11.91 0.40 -4.40
N THR A 165 12.70 1.14 -3.65
CA THR A 165 12.97 0.85 -2.24
C THR A 165 12.61 2.08 -1.40
N ALA A 166 11.82 1.89 -0.35
CA ALA A 166 11.48 2.92 0.62
C ALA A 166 12.31 2.79 1.90
N HIS A 167 12.96 3.88 2.31
CA HIS A 167 13.72 3.95 3.55
C HIS A 167 12.89 4.68 4.61
N LEU A 168 12.31 3.91 5.53
CA LEU A 168 11.45 4.42 6.58
C LEU A 168 12.25 4.57 7.87
N VAL A 169 12.46 5.81 8.32
CA VAL A 169 13.22 6.10 9.53
C VAL A 169 12.33 6.83 10.53
N ARG A 170 12.32 6.33 11.76
CA ARG A 170 11.51 6.89 12.84
C ARG A 170 12.00 8.29 13.21
N GLY A 171 11.10 9.26 13.21
CA GLY A 171 11.42 10.67 13.48
C GLY A 171 12.00 11.43 12.28
N SER A 172 12.17 10.78 11.12
CA SER A 172 12.60 11.48 9.91
C SER A 172 11.49 12.38 9.38
N PRO A 173 11.78 13.67 9.10
CA PRO A 173 10.82 14.56 8.45
C PRO A 173 10.73 14.33 6.93
N PHE A 174 11.47 13.37 6.38
CA PHE A 174 11.49 13.06 4.95
C PHE A 174 11.06 11.62 4.69
N MET A 175 10.35 11.42 3.58
CA MET A 175 10.13 10.12 2.96
C MET A 175 11.12 9.96 1.81
N THR A 176 11.93 8.91 1.87
CA THR A 176 12.97 8.64 0.87
C THR A 176 12.63 7.36 0.13
N VAL A 177 12.58 7.46 -1.19
CA VAL A 177 12.36 6.32 -2.09
C VAL A 177 13.45 6.34 -3.17
N GLU A 178 14.12 5.22 -3.34
CA GLU A 178 15.08 4.96 -4.41
C GLU A 178 14.39 4.17 -5.52
N TYR A 179 14.66 4.51 -6.78
CA TYR A 179 14.08 3.84 -7.95
C TYR A 179 15.22 3.29 -8.80
N SER A 180 15.14 2.01 -9.16
CA SER A 180 16.04 1.36 -10.09
C SER A 180 15.25 0.84 -11.28
N ALA A 181 15.64 1.26 -12.49
CA ALA A 181 14.97 0.93 -13.76
C ALA A 181 13.44 1.12 -13.79
N ALA A 182 12.88 1.86 -12.84
CA ALA A 182 11.45 2.07 -12.65
C ALA A 182 11.10 3.57 -12.78
N THR A 183 9.95 3.87 -13.38
CA THR A 183 9.49 5.26 -13.54
C THR A 183 8.73 5.71 -12.29
N PRO A 184 9.16 6.73 -11.54
CA PRO A 184 8.50 7.15 -10.31
C PRO A 184 7.12 7.75 -10.58
N THR A 185 6.16 7.45 -9.72
CA THR A 185 4.81 8.03 -9.71
C THR A 185 4.49 8.63 -8.36
N ILE A 186 3.94 9.83 -8.39
CA ILE A 186 3.44 10.55 -7.21
C ILE A 186 1.97 10.83 -7.48
N GLU A 187 1.11 10.23 -6.66
CA GLU A 187 -0.33 10.43 -6.69
C GLU A 187 -0.76 11.17 -5.42
N SER A 188 -1.89 11.89 -5.48
CA SER A 188 -2.49 12.51 -4.30
C SER A 188 -3.99 12.34 -4.36
N MET A 189 -4.59 12.01 -3.22
CA MET A 189 -6.03 11.75 -3.15
C MET A 189 -6.85 13.04 -3.00
N ASP A 190 -6.34 14.05 -2.29
CA ASP A 190 -7.03 15.34 -2.07
C ASP A 190 -6.49 16.48 -2.98
N GLY A 191 -5.56 16.16 -3.88
CA GLY A 191 -4.98 17.08 -4.86
C GLY A 191 -3.66 17.72 -4.41
N VAL A 192 -2.80 18.02 -5.40
CA VAL A 192 -1.52 18.70 -5.17
C VAL A 192 -1.52 20.07 -5.83
N GLN A 193 -1.22 21.12 -5.07
CA GLN A 193 -0.88 22.41 -5.64
C GLN A 193 0.64 22.49 -5.86
N ILE A 194 1.07 22.44 -7.12
CA ILE A 194 2.46 22.67 -7.48
C ILE A 194 2.67 24.19 -7.62
N THR A 195 3.38 24.79 -6.68
CA THR A 195 3.60 26.26 -6.62
C THR A 195 4.80 26.72 -7.43
N GLY A 196 5.69 25.82 -7.81
CA GLY A 196 6.85 26.14 -8.64
C GLY A 196 7.56 24.89 -9.14
N PHE A 197 8.13 25.02 -10.34
CA PHE A 197 9.08 24.05 -10.87
C PHE A 197 10.47 24.67 -10.80
N ARG A 198 11.42 23.93 -10.24
CA ARG A 198 12.82 24.30 -10.30
C ARG A 198 13.53 23.27 -11.15
N ARG A 199 14.11 23.72 -12.27
CA ARG A 199 15.09 22.92 -12.99
C ARG A 199 16.28 22.74 -12.06
N LEU A 200 16.59 21.50 -11.73
CA LEU A 200 17.89 21.16 -11.18
C LEU A 200 18.86 21.13 -12.35
N ASP A 201 19.72 22.14 -12.44
CA ASP A 201 20.87 22.06 -13.33
C ASP A 201 21.77 20.97 -12.76
N ALA A 202 22.13 19.97 -13.58
CA ALA A 202 22.95 18.83 -13.16
C ALA A 202 24.29 19.25 -12.53
N ASP A 203 24.74 20.47 -12.80
CA ASP A 203 25.94 21.08 -12.22
C ASP A 203 25.74 21.61 -10.78
N SER A 204 24.51 21.68 -10.27
CA SER A 204 24.14 22.29 -8.98
C SER A 204 23.73 21.29 -7.90
N ALA A 205 23.46 20.03 -8.27
CA ALA A 205 23.18 18.96 -7.32
C ALA A 205 24.51 18.42 -6.77
N LEU A 206 24.92 18.93 -5.60
CA LEU A 206 26.12 18.51 -4.88
C LEU A 206 25.71 17.71 -3.63
N ASP A 207 26.37 16.58 -3.38
CA ASP A 207 26.35 15.87 -2.11
C ASP A 207 26.80 16.81 -0.97
N THR A 208 26.51 16.43 0.27
CA THR A 208 27.07 16.98 1.51
C THR A 208 28.60 17.16 1.49
N LYS A 209 29.31 16.43 0.62
CA LYS A 209 30.76 16.53 0.38
C LYS A 209 31.15 17.44 -0.80
N GLY A 210 30.20 18.18 -1.38
CA GLY A 210 30.43 19.03 -2.56
C GLY A 210 30.66 18.25 -3.86
N GLN A 211 30.33 16.96 -3.89
CA GLN A 211 30.54 16.09 -5.05
C GLN A 211 29.28 16.04 -5.92
N ARG A 212 29.43 16.00 -7.25
CA ARG A 212 28.27 15.89 -8.16
C ARG A 212 27.50 14.60 -7.89
N VAL A 213 26.22 14.69 -7.61
CA VAL A 213 25.34 13.51 -7.48
C VAL A 213 24.74 13.17 -8.86
N PRO A 214 24.83 11.91 -9.31
CA PRO A 214 24.45 11.52 -10.67
C PRO A 214 22.94 11.29 -10.90
N PHE A 215 22.06 11.51 -9.90
CA PHE A 215 20.64 11.20 -10.09
C PHE A 215 19.87 12.34 -10.79
N ALA A 216 18.98 11.92 -11.69
CA ALA A 216 17.89 12.64 -12.34
C ALA A 216 18.26 13.74 -13.38
N VAL A 217 18.85 13.33 -14.50
CA VAL A 217 18.62 14.00 -15.78
C VAL A 217 17.84 13.04 -16.68
N TRP A 218 16.56 13.32 -16.90
CA TRP A 218 15.80 12.68 -17.96
C TRP A 218 16.40 13.11 -19.31
N ARG A 219 16.76 12.14 -20.16
CA ARG A 219 17.26 12.40 -21.52
C ARG A 219 16.14 12.29 -22.53
#